data_AF-A0A1V2Q5L5-F1
#
_entry.id   AF-A0A1V2Q5L5-F1
#
_cell.length_a   1.000
_cell.length_b   1.000
_cell.length_c   1.000
_cell.angle_alpha   90.00
_cell.angle_beta   90.00
_cell.angle_gamma   90.00
#
_symmetry.space_group_name_H-M   'P 1'
#
loop_
_entity.id
_entity.type
_entity.pdbx_description
1 polymer ?
#
loop_
_entity_poly.entity_id
_entity_poly.type
_entity_poly.pdbx_seq_one_letter_code
_entity_poly.pdbx_strand_id
1 'polypeptide(L)'
;MKLTLTVCDVCQDQDKPANSYEIRRLDDGATANPDLCDEHAAPLEALFATDVPKPKPQKATTSKTKATRPKTAAVRRRDIQVKTMEDIEREKAERA
;
A
#
# COMPACT_ATOMS: atom_id res chain seq x y z
N MET A 1 -7.74 23.32 23.42
CA MET A 1 -7.83 22.02 22.71
C MET A 1 -7.78 22.31 21.21
N LYS A 2 -7.09 21.49 20.40
CA LYS A 2 -7.00 21.68 18.94
C LYS A 2 -7.79 20.55 18.27
N LEU A 3 -8.76 20.90 17.42
CA LEU A 3 -9.52 19.96 16.60
C LEU A 3 -8.88 19.95 15.20
N THR A 4 -8.51 18.78 14.68
CA THR A 4 -7.96 18.61 13.33
C THR A 4 -9.02 17.97 12.46
N LEU A 5 -9.44 18.67 11.40
CA LEU A 5 -10.42 18.21 10.41
C LEU A 5 -9.72 18.04 9.06
N THR A 6 -9.97 16.91 8.41
CA THR A 6 -9.54 16.66 7.03
C THR A 6 -10.64 17.17 6.10
N VAL A 7 -10.26 17.96 5.09
CA VAL A 7 -11.19 18.66 4.20
C VAL A 7 -10.79 18.37 2.77
N CYS A 8 -11.76 18.33 1.86
CA CYS A 8 -11.46 18.13 0.44
C CYS A 8 -10.64 19.30 -0.13
N ASP A 9 -9.54 19.01 -0.80
CA ASP A 9 -8.65 20.01 -1.40
C ASP A 9 -9.32 20.82 -2.53
N VAL A 10 -10.36 20.27 -3.16
CA VAL A 10 -11.04 20.86 -4.32
C VAL A 10 -12.13 21.85 -3.89
N CYS A 11 -13.07 21.42 -3.04
CA CYS A 11 -14.18 22.27 -2.61
C CYS A 11 -13.99 22.94 -1.24
N GLN A 12 -13.03 22.46 -0.43
CA GLN A 12 -12.73 22.99 0.91
C GLN A 12 -13.93 23.03 1.86
N ASP A 13 -14.93 22.19 1.60
CA ASP A 13 -16.17 22.09 2.37
C ASP A 13 -15.93 21.27 3.64
N GLN A 14 -16.07 21.90 4.81
CA GLN A 14 -15.82 21.28 6.13
C GLN A 14 -16.96 20.37 6.59
N ASP A 15 -18.14 20.49 5.97
CA ASP A 15 -19.31 19.69 6.33
C ASP A 15 -19.32 18.32 5.62
N LYS A 16 -18.48 18.16 4.59
CA LYS A 16 -18.34 16.89 3.85
C LYS A 16 -17.09 16.12 4.30
N PRO A 17 -17.20 14.80 4.58
CA PRO A 17 -16.03 13.98 4.85
C PRO A 17 -15.15 13.89 3.59
N ALA A 18 -13.83 13.92 3.78
CA ALA A 18 -12.84 13.73 2.74
C ALA A 18 -11.98 12.50 3.03
N ASN A 19 -11.64 11.76 1.98
CA ASN A 19 -10.75 10.60 2.02
C ASN A 19 -9.39 10.98 1.43
N SER A 20 -8.31 10.49 2.04
CA SER A 20 -6.95 10.68 1.54
C SER A 20 -6.61 9.63 0.49
N TYR A 21 -6.19 10.07 -0.69
CA TYR A 21 -5.74 9.21 -1.78
C TYR A 21 -4.24 9.32 -1.98
N GLU A 22 -3.60 8.25 -2.43
CA GLU A 22 -2.21 8.27 -2.90
C GLU A 22 -2.20 7.97 -4.40
N ILE A 23 -1.91 8.98 -5.22
CA ILE A 23 -1.82 8.85 -6.68
C ILE A 23 -0.35 8.83 -7.05
N ARG A 24 0.09 7.72 -7.65
CA ARG A 24 1.45 7.56 -8.17
C ARG A 24 1.43 7.60 -9.68
N ARG A 25 2.24 8.48 -10.27
CA ARG A 25 2.52 8.45 -11.69
C ARG A 25 3.68 7.50 -11.96
N LEU A 26 3.49 6.60 -12.93
CA LEU A 26 4.46 5.56 -13.28
C LEU A 26 5.62 6.10 -14.14
N ASP A 27 5.37 7.16 -14.90
CA ASP A 27 6.32 7.66 -15.90
C ASP A 27 7.43 8.54 -15.28
N ASP A 28 7.07 9.40 -14.33
CA ASP A 28 7.95 10.36 -13.66
C ASP A 28 8.21 10.01 -12.18
N GLY A 29 7.54 8.96 -11.66
CA GLY A 29 7.64 8.53 -10.27
C GLY A 29 7.04 9.53 -9.27
N ALA A 30 6.32 10.55 -9.74
CA ALA A 30 5.75 11.57 -8.88
C ALA A 30 4.57 10.99 -8.08
N THR A 31 4.48 11.38 -6.80
CA THR A 31 3.36 11.03 -5.93
C THR A 31 2.59 12.28 -5.52
N ALA A 32 1.27 12.17 -5.52
CA ALA A 32 0.35 13.20 -5.05
C ALA A 32 -0.59 12.59 -4.01
N ASN A 33 -0.82 13.31 -2.91
CA ASN A 33 -1.66 12.85 -1.82
C ASN A 33 -2.87 13.78 -1.61
N PRO A 34 -3.85 13.82 -2.53
CA PRO A 34 -4.99 14.71 -2.38
C PRO A 34 -6.05 14.14 -1.41
N ASP A 35 -6.69 15.04 -0.66
CA ASP A 35 -7.89 14.76 0.13
C ASP A 35 -9.14 15.10 -0.70
N LEU A 36 -10.01 14.13 -0.94
CA LEU A 36 -11.16 14.27 -1.84
C LEU A 36 -12.46 13.79 -1.18
N CYS A 37 -13.53 14.56 -1.33
CA CYS A 37 -14.88 14.08 -0.98
C CYS A 37 -15.42 13.15 -2.07
N ASP A 38 -16.47 12.39 -1.76
CA ASP A 38 -17.01 11.34 -2.65
C ASP A 38 -17.33 11.84 -4.07
N GLU A 39 -17.83 13.08 -4.21
CA GLU A 39 -18.14 13.69 -5.51
C GLU A 39 -16.89 13.87 -6.40
N HIS A 40 -15.77 14.31 -5.81
CA HIS A 40 -14.50 14.55 -6.52
C HIS A 40 -13.64 13.29 -6.61
N ALA A 41 -13.85 12.33 -5.71
CA ALA A 41 -13.22 11.01 -5.77
C ALA A 41 -13.86 10.10 -6.82
N ALA A 42 -15.16 10.28 -7.13
CA ALA A 42 -15.89 9.40 -8.04
C ALA A 42 -15.22 9.20 -9.42
N PRO A 43 -14.67 10.23 -10.10
CA PRO A 43 -13.95 10.03 -11.35
C PRO A 43 -12.68 9.18 -11.20
N LEU A 44 -11.95 9.34 -10.09
CA LEU A 44 -10.77 8.51 -9.81
C LEU A 44 -11.18 7.06 -9.55
N GLU A 45 -12.20 6.85 -8.71
CA GLU A 45 -12.70 5.51 -8.41
C GLU A 45 -13.24 4.80 -9.65
N ALA A 46 -13.90 5.53 -10.56
CA ALA A 46 -14.35 4.98 -11.84
C ALA A 46 -13.20 4.46 -12.72
N LEU A 47 -12.00 5.07 -12.65
CA LEU A 47 -10.81 4.58 -13.35
C LEU A 47 -10.26 3.28 -12.74
N PHE A 48 -10.49 3.04 -11.44
CA PHE A 48 -10.05 1.83 -10.74
C PHE A 48 -11.14 0.76 -10.61
N ALA A 49 -12.40 1.09 -10.95
CA ALA A 49 -13.55 0.20 -10.78
C ALA A 49 -13.52 -1.04 -11.69
N THR A 50 -12.66 -1.07 -12.72
CA THR A 50 -12.72 -2.14 -13.73
C THR A 50 -12.11 -3.47 -13.34
N ASP A 51 -11.15 -3.61 -12.41
CA ASP A 51 -10.63 -4.96 -12.02
C ASP A 51 -9.75 -4.91 -10.76
N VAL A 52 -10.24 -4.32 -9.66
CA VAL A 52 -9.52 -4.36 -8.38
C VAL A 52 -10.35 -5.08 -7.32
N PRO A 53 -9.92 -6.25 -6.81
CA PRO A 53 -10.60 -6.88 -5.69
C PRO A 53 -10.57 -5.93 -4.49
N LYS A 54 -11.74 -5.54 -3.99
CA LYS A 54 -11.89 -4.64 -2.83
C LYS A 54 -10.99 -5.14 -1.68
N PRO A 55 -10.01 -4.35 -1.20
CA PRO A 55 -9.29 -4.71 0.01
C PRO A 55 -10.31 -4.71 1.16
N LYS A 56 -10.43 -5.85 1.85
CA LYS A 56 -11.26 -5.95 3.06
C LYS A 56 -10.75 -4.91 4.06
N PRO A 57 -11.64 -4.21 4.78
CA PRO A 57 -11.23 -3.25 5.80
C PRO A 57 -10.34 -3.96 6.81
N GLN A 58 -9.06 -3.57 6.87
CA GLN A 58 -8.17 -4.01 7.93
C GLN A 58 -8.71 -3.38 9.21
N LYS A 59 -9.36 -4.19 10.06
CA LYS A 59 -9.70 -3.78 11.43
C LYS A 59 -8.42 -3.25 12.05
N ALA A 60 -8.43 -1.98 12.45
CA ALA A 60 -7.35 -1.37 13.20
C ALA A 60 -7.09 -2.24 14.43
N THR A 61 -6.00 -3.01 14.41
CA THR A 61 -5.54 -3.72 15.59
C THR A 61 -5.02 -2.66 16.53
N THR A 62 -5.79 -2.39 17.58
CA THR A 62 -5.34 -1.61 18.72
C THR A 62 -4.06 -2.27 19.24
N SER A 63 -2.93 -1.63 18.96
CA SER A 63 -1.63 -2.02 19.48
C SER A 63 -1.66 -1.78 21.00
N LYS A 64 -2.05 -2.81 21.75
CA LYS A 64 -1.72 -2.87 23.17
C LYS A 64 -0.21 -3.03 23.25
N THR A 65 0.47 -1.93 23.56
CA THR A 65 1.89 -1.90 23.95
C THR A 65 2.07 -2.87 25.11
N LYS A 66 2.56 -4.08 24.83
CA LYS A 66 2.94 -5.05 25.84
C LYS A 66 4.45 -5.04 25.94
N ALA A 67 4.92 -4.73 27.14
CA ALA A 67 6.32 -4.58 27.50
C ALA A 67 7.21 -5.74 27.02
N THR A 68 8.44 -5.35 26.70
CA THR A 68 9.56 -6.13 26.21
C THR A 68 9.88 -7.38 27.04
N ARG A 69 10.16 -8.48 26.35
CA ARG A 69 11.05 -9.55 26.84
C ARG A 69 11.84 -10.10 25.66
N PRO A 70 13.18 -10.21 25.74
CA PRO A 70 13.98 -10.66 24.61
C PRO A 70 13.80 -12.17 24.45
N LYS A 71 13.27 -12.60 23.30
CA LYS A 71 13.36 -13.99 22.85
C LYS A 71 14.18 -14.00 21.58
N THR A 72 15.42 -14.44 21.75
CA THR A 72 16.29 -14.96 20.72
C THR A 72 15.57 -16.08 19.96
N ALA A 73 15.23 -15.83 18.71
CA ALA A 73 15.05 -16.84 17.68
C ALA A 73 15.31 -16.15 16.33
N ALA A 74 16.55 -16.25 15.85
CA ALA A 74 16.92 -15.81 14.52
C ALA A 74 16.14 -16.65 13.50
N VAL A 75 15.14 -16.04 12.87
CA VAL A 75 14.47 -16.60 11.70
C VAL A 75 15.53 -16.63 10.59
N ARG A 76 15.99 -17.83 10.22
CA ARG A 76 16.87 -18.01 9.06
C ARG A 76 16.13 -17.52 7.82
N ARG A 77 16.50 -16.34 7.34
CA ARG A 77 16.12 -15.87 6.00
C ARG A 77 16.73 -16.87 5.02
N ARG A 78 15.91 -17.45 4.14
CA ARG A 78 16.43 -18.19 3.00
C ARG A 78 16.98 -17.16 2.05
N ASP A 79 18.28 -17.18 1.82
CA ASP A 79 18.92 -16.38 0.79
C ASP A 79 18.36 -16.82 -0.57
N ILE A 80 17.78 -15.87 -1.30
CA ILE A 80 17.40 -16.07 -2.69
C ILE A 80 18.69 -15.95 -3.50
N GLN A 81 19.26 -17.10 -3.89
CA GLN A 81 20.41 -17.11 -4.79
C GLN A 81 19.94 -16.77 -6.20
N VAL A 82 20.36 -15.59 -6.68
CA VAL A 82 20.18 -15.19 -8.08
C VAL A 82 21.22 -15.96 -8.89
N LYS A 83 20.77 -16.92 -9.69
CA LYS A 83 21.60 -17.71 -10.62
C LYS A 83 21.68 -17.02 -11.98
N THR A 84 22.80 -17.20 -12.69
CA THR A 84 22.94 -16.71 -14.07
C THR A 84 22.22 -17.64 -15.05
N MET A 85 21.89 -17.15 -16.25
CA MET A 85 21.15 -17.95 -17.24
C MET A 85 21.87 -19.25 -17.62
N GLU A 86 23.21 -19.25 -17.63
CA GLU A 86 24.05 -20.42 -17.92
C GLU A 86 24.01 -21.50 -16.82
N ASP A 87 23.76 -21.10 -15.57
CA ASP A 87 23.58 -22.04 -14.45
C ASP A 87 22.24 -22.77 -14.55
N ILE A 88 21.20 -22.09 -15.05
CA ILE A 88 19.85 -22.65 -15.21
C ILE A 88 19.82 -23.71 -16.32
N GLU A 89 20.54 -23.48 -17.42
CA GLU A 89 20.61 -24.44 -18.53
C GLU A 89 21.35 -25.72 -18.15
N ARG A 90 22.42 -25.63 -17.36
CA ARG A 90 23.15 -26.80 -16.84
C ARG A 90 22.29 -27.65 -15.90
N GLU A 91 21.63 -27.01 -14.95
CA GLU A 91 20.81 -27.72 -13.96
C GLU A 91 19.58 -28.39 -14.60
N LYS A 92 19.08 -27.82 -15.70
CA LYS A 92 17.99 -28.41 -16.49
C LYS A 92 18.46 -29.59 -17.34
N ALA A 93 19.71 -29.56 -17.82
CA ALA A 93 20.31 -30.67 -18.56
C ALA A 93 20.65 -31.87 -17.67
N GLU A 94 21.04 -31.64 -16.41
CA GLU A 94 21.34 -32.71 -15.44
C GLU A 94 20.08 -33.39 -14.86
N ARG A 95 18.91 -32.78 -15.02
CA ARG A 95 17.64 -33.27 -14.47
C ARG A 95 16.76 -33.98 -15.51
N ALA A 96 17.23 -34.11 -16.75
CA ALA A 96 16.62 -34.88 -17.84
C ALA A 96 17.29 -36.25 -17.96
#